data_AF-A0A1L3ZYA5-F1
#
_entry.id   AF-A0A1L3ZYA5-F1
#
_cell.length_a   1.000
_cell.length_b   1.000
_cell.length_c   1.000
_cell.angle_alpha   90.00
_cell.angle_beta   90.00
_cell.angle_gamma   90.00
#
_symmetry.space_group_name_H-M   'P 1'
#
loop_
_entity.id
_entity.type
_entity.pdbx_description
1 polymer ?
#
loop_
_entity_poly.entity_id
_entity_poly.type
_entity_poly.pdbx_seq_one_letter_code
_entity_poly.pdbx_strand_id
1 'polypeptide(L)'
;MMDFSQGAGQSSGSDLIPNGQLAWAILNVRAVKASKSGGQYIDVELTIDDSQPYARRKIWEMIGDPNFPGNSEEYRQMGLVAISRILESGRGAGPNNPAGYKINQYQDLHGLRVAIKIGISKGKDGYDDKNRVVEWLTPNPSSASGFKEFEALQQGIYNKAAAKPAAAAQTGFGFGGQGNPAPPATAGFGSPQTQAQPAPNTNAGFQQPQQGGANGFAGNATQPSAQPVNANASPSENWLAQANAQ
;
A
#
# COMPACT_ATOMS: atom_id res chain seq x y z
N MET A 1 -34.29 26.01 -17.28
CA MET A 1 -33.95 25.71 -15.87
C MET A 1 -33.07 24.48 -15.89
N MET A 2 -31.81 24.58 -15.45
CA MET A 2 -30.94 23.39 -15.33
C MET A 2 -31.27 22.71 -14.01
N ASP A 3 -31.68 21.44 -14.08
CA ASP A 3 -32.06 20.61 -12.95
C ASP A 3 -30.87 19.70 -12.58
N PHE A 4 -30.45 19.80 -11.32
CA PHE A 4 -29.34 19.05 -10.73
C PHE A 4 -29.82 18.09 -9.62
N SER A 5 -31.13 17.80 -9.55
CA SER A 5 -31.74 16.98 -8.50
C SER A 5 -31.36 15.49 -8.53
N GLN A 6 -30.70 15.02 -9.61
CA GLN A 6 -30.12 13.68 -9.69
C GLN A 6 -28.61 13.65 -9.38
N GLY A 7 -28.14 14.58 -8.54
CA GLY A 7 -26.77 14.60 -8.05
C GLY A 7 -26.54 13.66 -6.85
N ALA A 8 -26.60 12.34 -7.06
CA ALA A 8 -25.96 11.38 -6.15
C ALA A 8 -25.81 10.02 -6.86
N GLY A 9 -24.73 9.88 -7.63
CA GLY A 9 -24.21 8.55 -7.92
C GLY A 9 -23.71 7.94 -6.62
N GLN A 10 -24.60 7.29 -5.86
CA GLN A 10 -24.20 6.49 -4.72
C GLN A 10 -23.37 5.33 -5.27
N SER A 11 -22.08 5.32 -4.93
CA SER A 11 -21.17 4.22 -5.22
C SER A 11 -21.68 2.98 -4.49
N SER A 12 -22.53 2.19 -5.13
CA SER A 12 -22.98 0.91 -4.61
C SER A 12 -21.76 0.02 -4.39
N GLY A 13 -21.58 -0.54 -3.18
CA GLY A 13 -20.46 -1.40 -2.79
C GLY A 13 -20.26 -2.69 -3.62
N SER A 14 -21.03 -2.89 -4.70
CA SER A 14 -20.83 -3.92 -5.72
C SER A 14 -19.74 -3.59 -6.75
N ASP A 15 -19.11 -2.42 -6.64
CA ASP A 15 -18.27 -1.84 -7.68
C ASP A 15 -16.75 -1.91 -7.36
N LEU A 16 -16.36 -2.91 -6.57
CA LEU A 16 -14.96 -3.19 -6.26
C LEU A 16 -14.33 -4.07 -7.32
N ILE A 17 -13.13 -3.69 -7.73
CA ILE A 17 -12.29 -4.55 -8.56
C ILE A 17 -11.87 -5.77 -7.70
N PRO A 18 -11.97 -7.00 -8.22
CA PRO A 18 -11.65 -8.20 -7.47
C PRO A 18 -10.22 -8.21 -6.90
N ASN A 19 -10.06 -8.78 -5.72
CA ASN A 19 -8.76 -8.97 -5.12
C ASN A 19 -7.91 -9.96 -5.94
N GLY A 20 -6.67 -9.56 -6.25
CA GLY A 20 -5.75 -10.33 -7.09
C GLY A 20 -5.83 -10.01 -8.58
N GLN A 21 -6.70 -9.08 -8.98
CA GLN A 21 -6.75 -8.55 -10.35
C GLN A 21 -5.41 -7.91 -10.70
N LEU A 22 -4.84 -8.29 -11.85
CA LEU A 22 -3.67 -7.68 -12.47
C LEU A 22 -4.13 -6.64 -13.49
N ALA A 23 -3.43 -5.52 -13.60
CA ALA A 23 -3.77 -4.47 -14.55
C ALA A 23 -2.55 -3.63 -14.95
N TRP A 24 -2.55 -3.16 -16.18
CA TRP A 24 -1.86 -1.94 -16.57
C TRP A 24 -2.68 -0.71 -16.14
N ALA A 25 -2.02 0.31 -15.63
CA ALA A 25 -2.67 1.55 -15.26
C ALA A 25 -1.81 2.75 -15.63
N ILE A 26 -2.45 3.88 -15.89
CA ILE A 26 -1.77 5.17 -16.04
C ILE A 26 -1.68 5.81 -14.67
N LEU A 27 -0.46 6.11 -14.23
CA LEU A 27 -0.18 6.74 -12.94
C LEU A 27 -0.18 8.26 -13.06
N ASN A 28 -0.91 8.93 -12.17
CA ASN A 28 -0.94 10.38 -12.03
C ASN A 28 -0.53 10.77 -10.62
N VAL A 29 0.57 11.52 -10.49
CA VAL A 29 0.94 12.14 -9.21
C VAL A 29 0.04 13.35 -8.97
N ARG A 30 -0.64 13.37 -7.81
CA ARG A 30 -1.57 14.44 -7.42
C ARG A 30 -0.91 15.46 -6.52
N ALA A 31 -0.21 15.00 -5.50
CA ALA A 31 0.47 15.85 -4.52
C ALA A 31 1.48 15.05 -3.70
N VAL A 32 2.41 15.77 -3.07
CA VAL A 32 3.19 15.26 -1.94
C VAL A 32 2.56 15.85 -0.67
N LYS A 33 2.23 15.02 0.30
CA LYS A 33 1.40 15.39 1.46
C LYS A 33 2.06 14.94 2.76
N ALA A 34 1.90 15.77 3.79
CA ALA A 34 2.22 15.37 5.15
C ALA A 34 1.19 14.37 5.68
N SER A 35 1.66 13.37 6.41
CA SER A 35 0.83 12.47 7.21
C SER A 35 0.45 13.14 8.53
N LYS A 36 -0.71 12.76 9.08
CA LYS A 36 -1.12 13.16 10.44
C LYS A 36 -0.13 12.70 11.52
N SER A 37 0.64 11.66 11.24
CA SER A 37 1.67 11.11 12.13
C SER A 37 3.04 11.80 12.00
N GLY A 38 3.14 12.90 11.24
CA GLY A 38 4.40 13.62 11.00
C GLY A 38 5.26 13.09 9.85
N GLY A 39 4.82 12.04 9.15
CA GLY A 39 5.47 11.50 7.94
C GLY A 39 5.13 12.29 6.66
N GLN A 40 5.61 11.81 5.52
CA GLN A 40 5.31 12.35 4.18
C GLN A 40 5.03 11.21 3.19
N TYR A 41 4.10 11.44 2.26
CA TYR A 41 3.76 10.46 1.21
C TYR A 41 3.38 11.16 -0.09
N ILE A 42 3.48 10.41 -1.18
CA ILE A 42 3.08 10.80 -2.53
C ILE A 42 1.65 10.27 -2.76
N ASP A 43 0.70 11.17 -2.98
CA ASP A 43 -0.70 10.87 -3.30
C ASP A 43 -0.79 10.63 -4.81
N VAL A 44 -1.12 9.40 -5.20
CA VAL A 44 -1.21 9.00 -6.61
C VAL A 44 -2.61 8.50 -6.95
N GLU A 45 -3.05 8.83 -8.16
CA GLU A 45 -4.22 8.24 -8.80
C GLU A 45 -3.77 7.34 -9.93
N LEU A 46 -4.32 6.13 -9.98
CA LEU A 46 -4.13 5.19 -11.06
C LEU A 46 -5.44 5.04 -11.82
N THR A 47 -5.39 5.10 -13.15
CA THR A 47 -6.53 4.81 -14.02
C THR A 47 -6.24 3.55 -14.81
N ILE A 48 -7.10 2.54 -14.72
CA ILE A 48 -6.93 1.28 -15.47
C ILE A 48 -7.02 1.56 -16.98
N ASP A 49 -6.07 1.00 -17.73
CA ASP A 49 -5.97 1.18 -19.18
C ASP A 49 -7.25 0.73 -19.92
N ASP A 50 -7.55 1.38 -21.03
CA ASP A 50 -8.83 1.26 -21.73
C ASP A 50 -9.08 -0.13 -22.34
N SER A 51 -8.00 -0.88 -22.61
CA SER A 51 -8.05 -2.20 -23.25
C SER A 51 -8.23 -3.38 -22.28
N GLN A 52 -8.46 -3.11 -20.99
CA GLN A 52 -8.46 -4.13 -19.94
C GLN A 52 -9.81 -4.25 -19.21
N PRO A 53 -10.05 -5.38 -18.52
CA PRO A 53 -11.14 -5.46 -17.55
C PRO A 53 -11.08 -4.30 -16.56
N TYR A 54 -12.24 -3.72 -16.22
CA TYR A 54 -12.32 -2.58 -15.32
C TYR A 54 -11.62 -1.31 -15.86
N ALA A 55 -11.56 -1.16 -17.19
CA ALA A 55 -11.09 0.04 -17.87
C ALA A 55 -11.65 1.33 -17.26
N ARG A 56 -10.79 2.36 -17.18
CA ARG A 56 -11.10 3.71 -16.66
C ARG A 56 -11.48 3.79 -15.18
N ARG A 57 -11.45 2.67 -14.46
CA ARG A 57 -11.61 2.68 -13.01
C ARG A 57 -10.40 3.34 -12.35
N LYS A 58 -10.69 4.10 -11.29
CA LYS A 58 -9.68 4.82 -10.53
C LYS A 58 -9.33 4.07 -9.25
N ILE A 59 -8.04 4.09 -8.92
CA ILE A 59 -7.49 3.58 -7.68
C ILE A 59 -6.63 4.69 -7.09
N TRP A 60 -6.82 4.99 -5.81
CA TRP A 60 -6.02 5.99 -5.10
C TRP A 60 -5.10 5.29 -4.13
N GLU A 61 -3.80 5.58 -4.23
CA GLU A 61 -2.77 4.95 -3.41
C GLU A 61 -1.86 6.00 -2.78
N MET A 62 -1.25 5.64 -1.65
CA MET A 62 -0.26 6.45 -0.96
C MET A 62 1.09 5.75 -1.02
N ILE A 63 2.07 6.35 -1.68
CA ILE A 63 3.43 5.83 -1.72
C ILE A 63 4.26 6.57 -0.68
N GLY A 64 4.95 5.85 0.21
CA GLY A 64 5.83 6.47 1.19
C GLY A 64 6.93 7.26 0.50
N ASP A 65 7.22 8.46 1.01
CA ASP A 65 8.36 9.24 0.50
C ASP A 65 9.67 8.61 1.02
N PRO A 66 10.54 8.06 0.15
CA PRO A 66 11.79 7.44 0.56
C PRO A 66 12.86 8.45 1.03
N ASN A 67 12.72 9.72 0.67
CA ASN A 67 13.70 10.77 0.96
C ASN A 67 13.32 11.61 2.18
N PHE A 68 12.10 11.48 2.70
CA PHE A 68 11.64 12.24 3.86
C PHE A 68 12.14 11.63 5.18
N PRO A 69 13.01 12.32 5.95
CA PRO A 69 13.62 11.75 7.16
C PRO A 69 12.62 11.43 8.27
N GLY A 70 11.47 12.11 8.32
CA GLY A 70 10.43 11.88 9.32
C GLY A 70 9.60 10.60 9.09
N ASN A 71 9.80 9.90 7.97
CA ASN A 71 9.23 8.57 7.77
C ASN A 71 10.07 7.50 8.49
N SER A 72 9.43 6.42 8.95
CA SER A 72 10.18 5.26 9.45
C SER A 72 11.01 4.64 8.33
N GLU A 73 12.09 3.94 8.68
CA GLU A 73 12.96 3.29 7.69
C GLU A 73 12.17 2.29 6.84
N GLU A 74 11.29 1.50 7.47
CA GLU A 74 10.45 0.53 6.78
C GLU A 74 9.55 1.22 5.73
N TYR A 75 8.95 2.36 6.09
CA TYR A 75 8.08 3.10 5.17
C TYR A 75 8.86 3.73 4.01
N ARG A 76 10.09 4.21 4.27
CA ARG A 76 11.00 4.68 3.22
C ARG A 76 11.39 3.56 2.26
N GLN A 77 11.73 2.38 2.78
CA GLN A 77 12.08 1.22 1.96
C GLN A 77 10.90 0.73 1.12
N MET A 78 9.68 0.72 1.68
CA MET A 78 8.47 0.42 0.89
C MET A 78 8.27 1.44 -0.25
N GLY A 79 8.49 2.73 0.02
CA GLY A 79 8.45 3.79 -1.00
C GLY A 79 9.49 3.60 -2.10
N LEU A 80 10.73 3.28 -1.71
CA LEU A 80 11.85 3.02 -2.63
C LEU A 80 11.52 1.85 -3.57
N VAL A 81 11.03 0.73 -3.02
CA VAL A 81 10.64 -0.44 -3.82
C VAL A 81 9.51 -0.09 -4.78
N ALA A 82 8.47 0.61 -4.31
CA ALA A 82 7.35 1.03 -5.16
C ALA A 82 7.81 1.91 -6.32
N ILE A 83 8.57 2.97 -6.06
CA ILE A 83 9.09 3.89 -7.08
C ILE A 83 10.02 3.17 -8.05
N SER A 84 10.89 2.30 -7.56
CA SER A 84 11.79 1.50 -8.41
C SER A 84 11.00 0.65 -9.40
N ARG A 85 9.97 -0.07 -8.94
CA ARG A 85 9.13 -0.92 -9.82
C ARG A 85 8.25 -0.11 -10.79
N ILE A 86 7.78 1.06 -10.38
CA ILE A 86 7.11 2.02 -11.27
C ILE A 86 8.05 2.43 -12.41
N LEU A 87 9.32 2.72 -12.11
CA LEU A 87 10.30 3.13 -13.12
C LEU A 87 10.73 1.94 -14.00
N GLU A 88 10.86 0.74 -13.44
CA GLU A 88 11.14 -0.49 -14.21
C GLU A 88 10.03 -0.77 -15.23
N SER A 89 8.75 -0.71 -14.81
CA SER A 89 7.62 -0.95 -15.71
C SER A 89 7.34 0.22 -16.65
N GLY A 90 7.40 1.46 -16.17
CA GLY A 90 6.99 2.65 -16.91
C GLY A 90 8.07 3.30 -17.77
N ARG A 91 9.35 3.16 -17.41
CA ARG A 91 10.50 3.71 -18.16
C ARG A 91 11.46 2.64 -18.68
N GLY A 92 11.17 1.37 -18.45
CA GLY A 92 12.10 0.28 -18.78
C GLY A 92 13.41 0.40 -18.02
N ALA A 93 13.38 0.92 -16.79
CA ALA A 93 14.57 1.00 -15.95
C ALA A 93 15.12 -0.42 -15.67
N GLY A 94 16.43 -0.56 -15.66
CA GLY A 94 17.09 -1.85 -15.44
C GLY A 94 18.57 -1.83 -15.80
N PRO A 95 19.24 -2.98 -15.84
CA PRO A 95 20.69 -3.06 -16.12
C PRO A 95 21.11 -2.41 -17.44
N ASN A 96 20.26 -2.51 -18.47
CA ASN A 96 20.51 -1.93 -19.79
C ASN A 96 20.03 -0.47 -19.92
N ASN A 97 19.34 0.06 -18.91
CA ASN A 97 18.86 1.43 -18.85
C ASN A 97 18.89 1.95 -17.40
N PRO A 98 20.10 2.14 -16.83
CA PRO A 98 20.23 2.61 -15.44
C PRO A 98 19.77 4.06 -15.26
N ALA A 99 19.78 4.86 -16.33
CA ALA A 99 19.24 6.22 -16.32
C ALA A 99 17.72 6.23 -16.07
N GLY A 100 17.01 5.15 -16.40
CA GLY A 100 15.57 5.00 -16.16
C GLY A 100 15.18 5.10 -14.68
N TYR A 101 16.09 4.81 -13.74
CA TYR A 101 15.85 4.97 -12.30
C TYR A 101 15.96 6.41 -11.79
N LYS A 102 16.43 7.35 -12.61
CA LYS A 102 16.67 8.74 -12.19
C LYS A 102 15.45 9.61 -12.47
N ILE A 103 15.00 10.32 -11.44
CA ILE A 103 13.96 11.35 -11.50
C ILE A 103 14.46 12.61 -10.79
N ASN A 104 14.07 13.79 -11.27
CA ASN A 104 14.39 15.07 -10.65
C ASN A 104 13.33 15.46 -9.60
N GLN A 105 12.09 15.05 -9.83
CA GLN A 105 10.93 15.33 -8.98
C GLN A 105 9.88 14.22 -9.14
N TYR A 106 8.96 14.08 -8.18
CA TYR A 106 7.94 13.02 -8.25
C TYR A 106 6.99 13.17 -9.44
N GLN A 107 6.78 14.38 -9.95
CA GLN A 107 5.97 14.66 -11.14
C GLN A 107 6.51 13.96 -12.39
N ASP A 108 7.78 13.56 -12.40
CA ASP A 108 8.39 12.78 -13.48
C ASP A 108 7.78 11.36 -13.60
N LEU A 109 7.03 10.91 -12.58
CA LEU A 109 6.27 9.66 -12.59
C LEU A 109 4.89 9.80 -13.26
N HIS A 110 4.42 11.04 -13.49
CA HIS A 110 3.10 11.31 -14.04
C HIS A 110 2.99 10.80 -15.50
N GLY A 111 1.85 10.21 -15.83
CA GLY A 111 1.56 9.63 -17.15
C GLY A 111 2.23 8.27 -17.41
N LEU A 112 3.04 7.73 -16.49
CA LEU A 112 3.67 6.44 -16.70
C LEU A 112 2.62 5.31 -16.73
N ARG A 113 2.75 4.42 -17.71
CA ARG A 113 1.99 3.18 -17.79
C ARG A 113 2.69 2.12 -16.94
N VAL A 114 2.04 1.72 -15.85
CA VAL A 114 2.62 0.88 -14.81
C VAL A 114 1.82 -0.41 -14.63
N ALA A 115 2.48 -1.46 -14.16
CA ALA A 115 1.86 -2.76 -13.92
C ALA A 115 1.57 -2.93 -12.42
N ILE A 116 0.33 -3.27 -12.07
CA ILE A 116 -0.11 -3.38 -10.67
C ILE A 116 -0.90 -4.66 -10.42
N LYS A 117 -0.87 -5.11 -9.17
CA LYS A 117 -1.85 -6.01 -8.59
C LYS A 117 -2.75 -5.26 -7.63
N ILE A 118 -4.04 -5.45 -7.83
CA ILE A 118 -5.11 -4.77 -7.12
C ILE A 118 -5.61 -5.67 -5.99
N GLY A 119 -5.79 -5.09 -4.82
CA GLY A 119 -6.46 -5.73 -3.71
C GLY A 119 -7.58 -4.87 -3.14
N ILE A 120 -8.16 -5.36 -2.04
CA ILE A 120 -9.25 -4.69 -1.33
C ILE A 120 -8.74 -4.35 0.07
N SER A 121 -8.78 -3.05 0.40
CA SER A 121 -8.62 -2.56 1.76
C SER A 121 -9.99 -2.57 2.42
N LYS A 122 -10.11 -3.26 3.55
CA LYS A 122 -11.36 -3.28 4.32
C LYS A 122 -11.60 -1.90 4.93
N GLY A 123 -12.81 -1.41 4.74
CA GLY A 123 -13.29 -0.22 5.43
C GLY A 123 -13.28 -0.42 6.94
N LYS A 124 -13.19 0.67 7.69
CA LYS A 124 -13.29 0.69 9.16
C LYS A 124 -14.31 1.75 9.54
N ASP A 125 -14.92 1.66 10.73
CA ASP A 125 -15.74 2.73 11.31
C ASP A 125 -16.85 3.28 10.40
N GLY A 126 -17.52 2.39 9.66
CA GLY A 126 -18.61 2.75 8.75
C GLY A 126 -18.20 3.24 7.36
N TYR A 127 -16.90 3.26 7.06
CA TYR A 127 -16.40 3.48 5.70
C TYR A 127 -16.50 2.20 4.87
N ASP A 128 -16.77 2.35 3.57
CA ASP A 128 -16.81 1.24 2.62
C ASP A 128 -15.41 0.67 2.35
N ASP A 129 -15.41 -0.59 1.89
CA ASP A 129 -14.23 -1.22 1.30
C ASP A 129 -13.75 -0.41 0.09
N LYS A 130 -12.44 -0.39 -0.14
CA LYS A 130 -11.83 0.32 -1.27
C LYS A 130 -10.77 -0.51 -1.97
N ASN A 131 -10.58 -0.26 -3.26
CA ASN A 131 -9.44 -0.82 -3.98
C ASN A 131 -8.13 -0.13 -3.55
N ARG A 132 -7.06 -0.92 -3.52
CA ARG A 132 -5.70 -0.47 -3.25
C ARG A 132 -4.71 -1.23 -4.13
N VAL A 133 -3.52 -0.69 -4.32
CA VAL A 133 -2.40 -1.44 -4.88
C VAL A 133 -1.82 -2.31 -3.77
N VAL A 134 -1.81 -3.63 -3.98
CA VAL A 134 -1.14 -4.57 -3.05
C VAL A 134 0.29 -4.84 -3.48
N GLU A 135 0.57 -4.75 -4.78
CA GLU A 135 1.91 -4.94 -5.31
C GLU A 135 2.10 -4.15 -6.61
N TRP A 136 3.24 -3.44 -6.70
CA TRP A 136 3.76 -2.92 -7.95
C TRP A 136 4.50 -4.05 -8.66
N LEU A 137 4.12 -4.37 -9.88
CA LEU A 137 4.71 -5.45 -10.65
C LEU A 137 5.96 -4.96 -11.37
N THR A 138 6.87 -5.86 -11.72
CA THR A 138 8.16 -5.49 -12.30
C THR A 138 8.62 -6.45 -13.40
N PRO A 139 9.22 -5.96 -14.49
CA PRO A 139 9.90 -6.80 -15.48
C PRO A 139 11.22 -7.41 -14.98
N ASN A 140 11.69 -7.06 -13.77
CA ASN A 140 12.97 -7.52 -13.24
C ASN A 140 12.89 -8.96 -12.70
N PRO A 141 13.54 -9.96 -13.34
CA PRO A 141 13.48 -11.37 -12.93
C PRO A 141 14.19 -11.64 -11.60
N SER A 142 15.06 -10.74 -11.15
CA SER A 142 15.75 -10.85 -9.86
C SER A 142 14.93 -10.30 -8.70
N SER A 143 13.76 -9.72 -8.94
CA SER A 143 12.90 -9.23 -7.85
C SER A 143 12.31 -10.40 -7.07
N ALA A 144 12.26 -10.27 -5.73
CA ALA A 144 11.70 -11.29 -4.85
C ALA A 144 10.20 -11.57 -5.11
N SER A 145 9.50 -10.62 -5.75
CA SER A 145 8.08 -10.73 -6.06
C SER A 145 7.71 -9.84 -7.26
N GLY A 146 6.48 -9.95 -7.77
CA GLY A 146 5.97 -9.11 -8.85
C GLY A 146 6.36 -9.53 -10.28
N PHE A 147 7.50 -10.20 -10.49
CA PHE A 147 7.95 -10.63 -11.81
C PHE A 147 7.01 -11.63 -12.50
N LYS A 148 6.66 -12.72 -11.81
CA LYS A 148 5.77 -13.76 -12.36
C LYS A 148 4.38 -13.22 -12.75
N GLU A 149 3.89 -12.24 -12.01
CA GLU A 149 2.60 -11.61 -12.28
C GLU A 149 2.71 -10.56 -13.39
N PHE A 150 3.86 -9.89 -13.50
CA PHE A 150 4.17 -9.04 -14.65
C PHE A 150 4.16 -9.86 -15.97
N GLU A 151 4.81 -11.01 -16.00
CA GLU A 151 4.79 -11.90 -17.18
C GLU A 151 3.37 -12.37 -17.54
N ALA A 152 2.57 -12.74 -16.52
CA ALA A 152 1.17 -13.11 -16.72
C ALA A 152 0.37 -11.95 -17.32
N LEU A 153 0.55 -10.74 -16.80
CA LEU A 153 -0.10 -9.54 -17.31
C LEU A 153 0.31 -9.22 -18.76
N GLN A 154 1.58 -9.44 -19.13
CA GLN A 154 2.05 -9.30 -20.52
C GLN A 154 1.36 -10.28 -21.48
N GLN A 155 0.98 -11.47 -20.99
CA GLN A 155 0.24 -12.48 -21.76
C GLN A 155 -1.28 -12.21 -21.79
N GLY A 156 -1.75 -11.09 -21.24
CA GLY A 156 -3.18 -10.77 -21.15
C GLY A 156 -3.92 -11.55 -20.07
N ILE A 157 -3.22 -12.12 -19.09
CA ILE A 157 -3.83 -12.81 -17.95
C ILE A 157 -4.09 -11.78 -16.85
N TYR A 158 -5.34 -11.34 -16.75
CA TYR A 158 -5.75 -10.26 -15.86
C TYR A 158 -6.30 -10.72 -14.51
N ASN A 159 -6.81 -11.95 -14.41
CA ASN A 159 -7.36 -12.49 -13.17
C ASN A 159 -6.62 -13.73 -12.72
N LYS A 160 -5.84 -13.61 -11.65
CA LYS A 160 -5.60 -14.73 -10.74
C LYS A 160 -6.38 -14.42 -9.48
N ALA A 161 -7.62 -14.91 -9.41
CA ALA A 161 -8.33 -14.95 -8.15
C ALA A 161 -7.37 -15.55 -7.12
N ALA A 162 -7.05 -14.78 -6.07
CA ALA A 162 -6.33 -15.34 -4.95
C ALA A 162 -7.16 -16.53 -4.49
N ALA A 163 -6.63 -17.74 -4.59
CA ALA A 163 -7.23 -18.88 -3.94
C ALA A 163 -7.41 -18.47 -2.48
N LYS A 164 -8.67 -18.25 -2.06
CA LYS A 164 -8.99 -18.06 -0.66
C LYS A 164 -8.28 -19.20 0.07
N PRO A 165 -7.42 -18.96 1.08
CA PRO A 165 -6.91 -20.08 1.86
C PRO A 165 -8.15 -20.83 2.34
N ALA A 166 -8.26 -22.09 1.90
CA ALA A 166 -9.34 -22.96 2.31
C ALA A 166 -9.39 -22.86 3.83
N ALA A 167 -10.54 -22.44 4.37
CA ALA A 167 -10.77 -22.54 5.79
C ALA A 167 -10.41 -23.98 6.15
N ALA A 168 -9.41 -24.13 7.02
CA ALA A 168 -8.96 -25.44 7.46
C ALA A 168 -10.20 -26.18 7.96
N ALA A 169 -10.65 -27.17 7.20
CA ALA A 169 -11.62 -28.13 7.67
C ALA A 169 -10.98 -28.73 8.92
N GLN A 170 -11.57 -28.47 10.09
CA GLN A 170 -11.19 -29.14 11.32
C GLN A 170 -11.36 -30.63 11.08
N THR A 171 -10.25 -31.30 10.81
CA THR A 171 -10.13 -32.75 10.82
C THR A 171 -10.33 -33.18 12.26
N GLY A 172 -11.56 -33.59 12.57
CA GLY A 172 -11.88 -34.28 13.81
C GLY A 172 -11.01 -35.53 13.92
N PHE A 173 -10.24 -35.60 15.00
CA PHE A 173 -9.54 -36.80 15.44
C PHE A 173 -10.59 -37.85 15.84
N GLY A 174 -10.92 -38.75 14.92
CA GLY A 174 -11.73 -39.93 15.15
C GLY A 174 -10.83 -41.17 15.28
N PHE A 175 -10.59 -41.58 16.51
CA PHE A 175 -9.90 -42.83 16.86
C PHE A 175 -10.80 -44.03 16.51
N GLY A 176 -10.19 -45.10 16.01
CA GLY A 176 -10.86 -46.24 15.37
C GLY A 176 -11.89 -46.98 16.23
N GLY A 177 -12.93 -47.47 15.56
CA GLY A 177 -13.97 -48.32 16.14
C GLY A 177 -14.68 -49.12 15.05
N GLN A 178 -14.22 -50.35 14.88
CA GLN A 178 -14.70 -51.40 13.99
C GLN A 178 -16.16 -51.77 14.31
N GLY A 179 -16.99 -51.88 13.27
CA GLY A 179 -18.45 -52.04 13.40
C GLY A 179 -18.92 -53.42 13.85
N ASN A 180 -20.11 -53.44 14.46
CA ASN A 180 -21.29 -54.24 14.07
C ASN A 180 -22.53 -53.81 14.90
N PRO A 181 -23.77 -54.29 14.64
CA PRO A 181 -24.92 -53.42 14.41
C PRO A 181 -25.93 -53.33 15.58
N ALA A 182 -26.85 -52.38 15.42
CA ALA A 182 -27.89 -51.93 16.36
C ALA A 182 -28.80 -53.04 16.95
N PRO A 183 -29.44 -52.71 18.08
CA PRO A 183 -30.88 -52.92 18.22
C PRO A 183 -31.64 -51.64 18.67
N PRO A 184 -32.98 -51.64 18.57
CA PRO A 184 -33.76 -50.43 18.28
C PRO A 184 -34.52 -49.82 19.48
N ALA A 185 -34.91 -48.57 19.24
CA ALA A 185 -36.13 -47.87 19.68
C ALA A 185 -36.46 -47.76 21.17
N THR A 186 -36.68 -46.52 21.64
CA THR A 186 -37.88 -46.15 22.41
C THR A 186 -38.12 -44.63 22.28
N ALA A 187 -39.37 -44.29 21.99
CA ALA A 187 -39.89 -42.93 21.85
C ALA A 187 -39.96 -42.21 23.21
N GLY A 188 -39.86 -40.88 23.22
CA GLY A 188 -40.04 -40.10 24.44
C GLY A 188 -40.14 -38.60 24.21
N PHE A 189 -41.38 -38.10 24.22
CA PHE A 189 -41.83 -36.71 24.26
C PHE A 189 -41.17 -35.87 25.37
N GLY A 190 -41.03 -34.56 25.14
CA GLY A 190 -40.92 -33.59 26.25
C GLY A 190 -40.31 -32.25 25.86
N SER A 191 -41.16 -31.24 25.67
CA SER A 191 -40.82 -29.83 25.44
C SER A 191 -40.50 -29.09 26.78
N PRO A 192 -40.48 -27.74 26.83
CA PRO A 192 -39.30 -26.89 27.00
C PRO A 192 -39.24 -26.18 28.36
N GLN A 193 -38.11 -25.57 28.76
CA GLN A 193 -38.18 -24.47 29.73
C GLN A 193 -37.01 -23.47 29.72
N THR A 194 -37.46 -22.23 29.92
CA THR A 194 -36.88 -20.88 30.04
C THR A 194 -35.86 -20.65 31.17
N GLN A 195 -35.02 -19.60 31.03
CA GLN A 195 -34.84 -18.41 31.92
C GLN A 195 -33.45 -17.77 31.64
N ALA A 196 -33.33 -16.53 31.15
CA ALA A 196 -33.52 -15.22 31.78
C ALA A 196 -32.40 -14.80 32.77
N GLN A 197 -31.74 -13.68 32.41
CA GLN A 197 -30.79 -12.79 33.12
C GLN A 197 -31.20 -12.42 34.56
N PRO A 198 -30.32 -11.84 35.45
CA PRO A 198 -29.66 -10.52 35.25
C PRO A 198 -28.28 -10.28 35.94
N ALA A 199 -27.66 -9.13 35.63
CA ALA A 199 -26.53 -8.50 36.36
C ALA A 199 -27.05 -7.73 37.61
N PRO A 200 -26.20 -7.25 38.58
CA PRO A 200 -25.60 -5.89 38.45
C PRO A 200 -24.33 -5.53 39.30
N ASN A 201 -23.59 -4.51 38.82
CA ASN A 201 -23.09 -3.27 39.48
C ASN A 201 -21.96 -3.22 40.56
N THR A 202 -21.18 -2.12 40.46
CA THR A 202 -20.61 -1.16 41.46
C THR A 202 -19.08 -0.96 41.37
N ASN A 203 -18.42 0.17 41.65
CA ASN A 203 -18.65 1.64 41.68
C ASN A 203 -17.29 2.31 42.09
N ALA A 204 -17.10 3.61 41.83
CA ALA A 204 -16.08 4.56 42.40
C ALA A 204 -14.59 4.37 41.98
N GLY A 205 -13.72 5.39 41.80
CA GLY A 205 -13.64 6.82 42.13
C GLY A 205 -12.15 7.18 42.44
N PHE A 206 -11.77 8.47 42.52
CA PHE A 206 -10.46 9.06 42.92
C PHE A 206 -9.36 9.17 41.84
N GLN A 207 -8.50 10.21 41.74
CA GLN A 207 -8.44 11.61 42.17
C GLN A 207 -7.24 12.24 41.43
N GLN A 208 -7.32 13.54 41.13
CA GLN A 208 -6.26 14.38 40.57
C GLN A 208 -5.45 15.04 41.71
N PRO A 209 -4.18 15.42 41.49
CA PRO A 209 -3.61 16.56 42.20
C PRO A 209 -3.20 17.71 41.27
N GLN A 210 -3.25 18.90 41.88
CA GLN A 210 -3.11 20.23 41.33
C GLN A 210 -1.78 20.85 41.81
N GLN A 211 -1.30 21.86 41.06
CA GLN A 211 -0.52 23.03 41.49
C GLN A 211 1.01 22.96 41.72
N GLY A 212 1.70 23.90 41.06
CA GLY A 212 2.59 24.85 41.73
C GLY A 212 3.91 25.20 41.01
N GLY A 213 4.16 26.49 40.74
CA GLY A 213 5.52 27.05 40.72
C GLY A 213 5.91 27.95 39.54
N ALA A 214 6.10 29.24 39.83
CA ALA A 214 6.59 30.31 38.96
C ALA A 214 8.13 30.52 39.06
N ASN A 215 8.66 31.48 38.27
CA ASN A 215 10.04 32.01 38.12
C ASN A 215 10.81 31.39 36.93
N GLY A 216 11.36 32.08 35.93
CA GLY A 216 11.74 33.49 35.74
C GLY A 216 13.27 33.63 35.77
N PHE A 217 13.97 33.66 34.63
CA PHE A 217 15.38 34.11 34.38
C PHE A 217 15.63 34.00 32.84
N ALA A 218 15.72 35.05 32.03
CA ALA A 218 16.78 36.06 31.84
C ALA A 218 18.08 35.53 31.18
N GLY A 219 18.39 36.07 29.98
CA GLY A 219 19.72 36.09 29.32
C GLY A 219 20.18 34.75 28.72
N ASN A 220 20.97 34.66 27.66
CA ASN A 220 21.83 35.63 27.01
C ASN A 220 22.20 35.12 25.60
N ALA A 221 22.47 36.05 24.70
CA ALA A 221 23.04 35.81 23.37
C ALA A 221 24.45 35.22 23.45
N THR A 222 24.83 34.42 22.43
CA THR A 222 26.05 34.61 21.60
C THR A 222 26.28 33.42 20.64
N GLN A 223 25.98 33.61 19.35
CA GLN A 223 26.94 33.37 18.25
C GLN A 223 28.03 34.48 18.35
N PRO A 224 29.24 34.41 17.75
CA PRO A 224 29.62 33.66 16.54
C PRO A 224 31.05 33.06 16.55
N SER A 225 31.39 32.26 15.55
CA SER A 225 32.68 32.40 14.86
C SER A 225 32.66 31.72 13.49
N ALA A 226 33.23 32.44 12.53
CA ALA A 226 33.28 32.15 11.11
C ALA A 226 34.51 31.29 10.76
N GLN A 227 34.35 30.49 9.69
CA GLN A 227 35.23 30.31 8.52
C GLN A 227 36.75 30.62 8.62
N PRO A 228 37.60 29.83 7.93
CA PRO A 228 37.80 30.13 6.50
C PRO A 228 37.92 28.92 5.56
N VAL A 229 37.52 29.24 4.32
CA VAL A 229 37.98 28.76 3.01
C VAL A 229 39.25 27.89 2.98
N ASN A 230 39.20 26.80 2.21
CA ASN A 230 40.34 26.49 1.35
C ASN A 230 39.87 26.22 -0.08
N ALA A 231 40.59 26.86 -0.98
CA ALA A 231 40.35 26.94 -2.39
C ALA A 231 41.14 25.84 -3.11
N ASN A 232 40.64 25.50 -4.30
CA ASN A 232 41.44 25.35 -5.50
C ASN A 232 42.45 24.19 -5.55
N ALA A 233 42.08 23.11 -6.25
CA ALA A 233 43.00 22.39 -7.13
C ALA A 233 42.23 21.56 -8.16
N SER A 234 41.97 22.16 -9.33
CA SER A 234 42.16 21.45 -10.59
C SER A 234 43.45 22.01 -11.19
N PRO A 235 44.32 21.17 -11.76
CA PRO A 235 44.44 21.26 -13.22
C PRO A 235 44.67 19.90 -13.91
N SER A 236 44.17 19.85 -15.14
CA SER A 236 44.71 19.18 -16.34
C SER A 236 45.55 17.91 -16.20
N GLU A 237 45.21 16.87 -16.98
CA GLU A 237 46.02 16.49 -18.15
C GLU A 237 45.40 15.32 -18.95
N ASN A 238 45.21 15.58 -20.24
CA ASN A 238 45.50 14.73 -21.40
C ASN A 238 45.35 13.22 -21.27
N TRP A 239 44.35 12.67 -21.96
CA TRP A 239 44.56 11.59 -22.93
C TRP A 239 43.59 11.76 -24.11
N LEU A 240 44.05 12.51 -25.12
CA LEU A 240 43.49 12.50 -26.47
C LEU A 240 44.38 11.60 -27.34
N ALA A 241 43.74 10.88 -28.25
CA ALA A 241 44.26 10.30 -29.49
C ALA A 241 44.92 8.90 -29.46
N GLN A 242 44.17 7.93 -30.00
CA GLN A 242 44.47 7.20 -31.25
C GLN A 242 43.12 6.61 -31.72
N ALA A 243 42.43 7.12 -32.75
CA ALA A 243 42.73 7.17 -34.18
C ALA A 243 42.84 5.78 -34.84
N ASN A 244 41.77 5.42 -35.57
CA ASN A 244 41.70 4.71 -36.85
C ASN A 244 42.84 3.74 -37.24
N ALA A 245 42.47 2.48 -37.51
CA ALA A 245 42.82 1.83 -38.78
C ALA A 245 41.98 0.54 -39.00
N GLN A 246 41.25 0.55 -40.13
CA GLN A 246 40.71 -0.58 -40.92
C GLN A 246 39.44 -1.27 -40.44
#